data_AF-A0AA43TIS0-F1
#
_entry.id   AF-A0AA43TIS0-F1
#
_cell.length_a   1.000
_cell.length_b   1.000
_cell.length_c   1.000
_cell.angle_alpha   90.00
_cell.angle_beta   90.00
_cell.angle_gamma   90.00
#
_symmetry.space_group_name_H-M   'P 1'
#
loop_
_entity.id
_entity.type
_entity.pdbx_description
1 polymer ?
#
loop_
_entity_poly.entity_id
_entity_poly.type
_entity_poly.pdbx_seq_one_letter_code
_entity_poly.pdbx_strand_id
1 'polypeptide(L)' 'MKSYQFRFYPTAPQAEQLAREFGCARFVWNQGLIRREYAFQQWGVSLSSAYDISSQITGLKKTGIP' A
#
# COMPACT_ATOMS: atom_id res chain seq x y z
N MET A 1 -10.14 -20.54 5.09
CA MET A 1 -10.31 -19.15 5.55
C MET A 1 -11.73 -18.71 5.24
N LYS A 2 -12.47 -18.13 6.19
CA LYS A 2 -13.85 -17.66 5.96
C LYS A 2 -13.79 -16.23 5.44
N SER A 3 -14.41 -15.96 4.29
CA SER A 3 -14.60 -14.60 3.79
C SER A 3 -15.91 -14.04 4.31
N TYR A 4 -15.90 -12.78 4.74
CA TYR A 4 -17.10 -12.07 5.19
C TYR A 4 -17.46 -10.99 4.19
N GLN A 5 -18.75 -10.89 3.86
CA GLN A 5 -19.31 -9.82 3.06
C GLN A 5 -20.34 -9.05 3.88
N PHE A 6 -20.22 -7.73 3.88
CA PHE A 6 -21.14 -6.85 4.59
C PHE A 6 -21.60 -5.73 3.66
N ARG A 7 -22.89 -5.39 3.76
CA ARG A 7 -23.40 -4.15 3.17
C ARG A 7 -23.17 -3.02 4.17
N PHE A 8 -22.53 -1.96 3.72
CA PHE A 8 -22.17 -0.82 4.56
C PHE A 8 -22.64 0.48 3.89
N TYR A 9 -23.26 1.35 4.67
CA TYR A 9 -23.81 2.63 4.20
C TYR A 9 -23.18 3.76 5.02
N PRO A 10 -21.98 4.25 4.63
CA PRO A 10 -21.29 5.29 5.38
C PRO A 10 -22.03 6.62 5.31
N THR A 11 -21.93 7.40 6.38
CA THR A 11 -22.19 8.84 6.32
C THR A 11 -21.08 9.55 5.54
N ALA A 12 -21.33 10.79 5.07
CA ALA A 12 -20.33 11.57 4.33
C ALA A 12 -18.94 11.64 5.03
N PRO A 13 -18.81 11.98 6.32
CA PRO A 13 -17.50 12.02 6.98
C PRO A 13 -16.84 10.63 7.09
N GLN A 14 -17.63 9.56 7.21
CA GLN A 14 -17.09 8.19 7.22
C GLN A 14 -16.57 7.79 5.85
N ALA A 15 -17.28 8.14 4.77
CA ALA A 15 -16.85 7.86 3.41
C ALA A 15 -15.52 8.55 3.09
N GLU A 16 -15.35 9.81 3.50
CA GLU A 16 -14.10 10.55 3.36
C GLU A 16 -12.95 9.88 4.13
N GLN A 17 -13.21 9.44 5.36
CA GLN A 17 -12.21 8.74 6.16
C GLN A 17 -11.77 7.43 5.50
N LEU A 18 -12.73 6.61 5.04
CA LEU A 18 -12.45 5.37 4.34
C LEU A 18 -11.68 5.61 3.04
N ALA A 19 -12.01 6.66 2.30
CA ALA A 19 -11.29 7.02 1.09
C ALA A 19 -9.80 7.34 1.38
N ARG A 20 -9.51 8.05 2.48
CA ARG A 20 -8.13 8.30 2.93
C ARG A 20 -7.43 7.00 3.30
N GLU A 21 -8.05 6.18 4.15
CA GLU A 21 -7.46 4.93 4.66
C GLU A 21 -7.18 3.93 3.53
N PHE A 22 -8.16 3.68 2.66
CA PHE A 22 -7.99 2.80 1.50
C PHE A 22 -7.03 3.39 0.46
N GLY A 23 -7.01 4.72 0.30
CA GLY A 23 -6.04 5.42 -0.53
C GLY A 23 -4.61 5.17 -0.07
N CYS A 24 -4.33 5.40 1.21
CA CYS A 24 -3.02 5.16 1.82
C CYS A 24 -2.60 3.69 1.68
N ALA A 25 -3.52 2.74 1.96
CA ALA A 25 -3.24 1.31 1.83
C ALA A 25 -2.91 0.93 0.37
N ARG A 26 -3.69 1.43 -0.60
CA ARG A 26 -3.46 1.18 -2.03
C ARG A 26 -2.13 1.77 -2.49
N PHE A 27 -1.79 2.98 -2.05
CA PHE A 27 -0.52 3.62 -2.39
C PHE A 27 0.66 2.76 -1.92
N VAL A 28 0.68 2.38 -0.64
CA VAL A 28 1.73 1.54 -0.04
C VAL A 28 1.86 0.21 -0.78
N TRP A 29 0.75 -0.46 -1.06
CA TRP A 29 0.75 -1.73 -1.80
C TRP A 29 1.35 -1.58 -3.19
N ASN A 30 0.88 -0.60 -3.96
CA ASN A 30 1.37 -0.36 -5.32
C ASN A 30 2.85 -0.01 -5.35
N GLN A 31 3.33 0.81 -4.42
CA GLN A 31 4.76 1.11 -4.28
C GLN A 31 5.58 -0.15 -4.04
N GLY A 32 5.13 -1.03 -3.14
CA GLY A 32 5.77 -2.31 -2.90
C GLY A 32 5.79 -3.20 -4.14
N LEU A 33 4.66 -3.28 -4.86
CA LEU A 33 4.54 -4.10 -6.07
C LEU A 33 5.50 -3.62 -7.17
N ILE A 34 5.49 -2.32 -7.49
CA ILE A 34 6.36 -1.71 -8.51
C ILE A 34 7.84 -2.00 -8.20
N ARG A 35 8.24 -1.88 -6.93
CA ARG A 35 9.64 -2.12 -6.53
C ARG A 35 10.06 -3.57 -6.68
N ARG A 36 9.17 -4.51 -6.33
CA ARG A 36 9.44 -5.94 -6.50
C ARG A 36 9.57 -6.28 -7.98
N GLU A 37 8.68 -5.75 -8.80
CA GLU A 37 8.73 -5.93 -10.24
C GLU A 37 10.02 -5.35 -10.83
N TYR A 38 10.36 -4.12 -10.47
CA TYR A 38 11.60 -3.47 -10.92
C TYR A 38 12.85 -4.24 -10.51
N ALA A 39 12.97 -4.66 -9.25
CA ALA A 39 14.14 -5.39 -8.77
C ALA A 39 14.29 -6.75 -9.45
N PHE A 40 13.18 -7.42 -9.74
CA PHE A 40 13.18 -8.67 -10.48
C PHE A 40 13.59 -8.46 -11.94
N GLN A 41 13.08 -7.43 -12.61
CA GLN A 41 13.41 -7.14 -14.01
C GLN A 41 14.87 -6.70 -14.19
N GLN A 42 15.42 -5.90 -13.27
CA GLN A 42 16.78 -5.35 -13.40
C GLN A 42 17.87 -6.30 -12.93
N TRP A 43 17.62 -7.02 -11.83
CA TRP A 43 18.67 -7.80 -11.15
C TRP A 43 18.29 -9.27 -10.93
N GLY A 44 17.07 -9.69 -11.30
CA GLY A 44 16.60 -11.06 -11.08
C GLY A 44 16.36 -11.42 -9.61
N VAL A 45 16.32 -10.43 -8.71
CA VAL A 45 16.19 -10.64 -7.26
C VAL A 45 14.75 -10.46 -6.79
N SER A 46 14.34 -11.27 -5.82
CA SER A 46 13.04 -11.11 -5.15
C SER A 46 13.23 -10.36 -3.84
N LEU A 47 12.59 -9.19 -3.71
CA LEU A 47 12.61 -8.40 -2.48
C LEU A 47 11.64 -8.95 -1.43
N SER A 48 12.05 -8.86 -0.16
CA SER A 48 11.22 -9.16 1.00
C SER A 48 10.37 -7.95 1.40
N SER A 49 9.05 -8.15 1.50
CA SER A 49 8.14 -7.07 1.89
C SER A 49 8.42 -6.48 3.27
N ALA A 50 8.87 -7.30 4.22
CA ALA A 50 9.03 -6.88 5.62
C ALA A 50 10.27 -5.99 5.84
N TYR A 51 11.36 -6.26 5.12
CA TYR A 51 12.65 -5.60 5.35
C TYR A 51 12.94 -4.54 4.28
N ASP A 52 12.87 -4.93 3.01
CA ASP A 52 13.29 -4.08 1.89
C ASP A 52 12.26 -3.00 1.58
N ILE A 53 10.98 -3.36 1.58
CA ILE A 53 9.91 -2.42 1.19
C ILE A 53 9.55 -1.48 2.34
N SER A 54 9.53 -1.96 3.58
CA SER A 54 9.19 -1.18 4.78
C SER A 54 10.15 -0.02 5.04
N SER A 55 11.45 -0.25 4.91
CA SER A 55 12.48 0.79 5.05
C SER A 55 12.30 1.91 4.01
N GLN A 56 11.98 1.53 2.78
CA GLN A 56 11.77 2.48 1.68
C GLN A 56 10.46 3.28 1.82
N ILE A 57 9.38 2.67 2.34
CA ILE A 57 8.14 3.41 2.67
C ILE A 57 8.42 4.48 3.74
N THR A 58 9.28 4.18 4.72
CA THR A 58 9.70 5.15 5.73
C THR A 58 10.45 6.35 5.11
N GLY A 59 11.22 6.12 4.04
CA GLY A 59 11.83 7.19 3.24
C GLY A 59 10.78 8.05 2.51
N LEU A 60 9.77 7.42 1.91
CA LEU A 60 8.70 8.12 1.18
C LEU A 60 7.85 9.05 2.07
N LYS A 61 7.68 8.72 3.36
CA LYS A 61 6.97 9.62 4.29
C LYS A 61 7.63 11.01 4.39
N LYS A 62 8.93 11.11 4.12
CA LYS A 62 9.68 12.36 4.21
C LYS A 62 9.55 13.24 2.97
N THR A 63 9.12 12.69 1.83
CA THR A 63 9.01 13.43 0.57
C THR A 63 7.68 14.18 0.42
N GLY A 64 6.75 14.05 1.37
CA GLY A 64 5.48 14.78 1.36
C GLY A 64 4.49 14.36 0.27
N ILE A 65 4.78 13.26 -0.42
CA ILE A 65 3.84 12.61 -1.35
C ILE A 65 2.85 11.81 -0.47
N PRO A 66 1.52 11.96 -0.69
CA PRO A 66 0.49 11.32 0.14
C PRO A 66 0.57 9.79 0.16
#